data_AF-A0A1Y4RSY9-F1
#
_entry.id   AF-A0A1Y4RSY9-F1
#
_cell.length_a   1.000
_cell.length_b   1.000
_cell.length_c   1.000
_cell.angle_alpha   90.00
_cell.angle_beta   90.00
_cell.angle_gamma   90.00
#
_symmetry.space_group_name_H-M   'P 1'
#
loop_
_entity.id
_entity.type
_entity.pdbx_description
1 polymer ?
#
loop_
_entity_poly.entity_id
_entity_poly.type
_entity_poly.pdbx_seq_one_letter_code
_entity_poly.pdbx_strand_id
1 'polypeptide(L)' 'MQRNAKAINKKRLVRYKDGAEMYSMGMNKFQTLAKDAGATLKIDRLVLVDLDVFDEYLESFRVR' A
#
# COMPACT_ATOMS: atom_id res chain seq x y z
N MET A 1 -28.18 -15.00 -17.54
CA MET A 1 -27.55 -13.70 -17.30
C MET A 1 -26.27 -13.93 -16.49
N GLN A 2 -25.11 -13.93 -17.16
CA GLN A 2 -23.82 -14.04 -16.47
C GLN A 2 -23.62 -12.75 -15.67
N ARG A 3 -23.64 -12.85 -14.33
CA ARG A 3 -23.16 -11.77 -13.47
C ARG A 3 -21.65 -11.77 -13.61
N ASN A 4 -21.13 -10.97 -14.55
CA ASN A 4 -19.76 -10.50 -14.47
C ASN A 4 -19.64 -9.74 -13.15
N ALA A 5 -19.12 -10.42 -12.12
CA ALA A 5 -18.66 -9.78 -10.92
C ALA A 5 -17.55 -8.84 -11.37
N LYS A 6 -17.92 -7.59 -11.66
CA LYS A 6 -17.01 -6.47 -11.87
C LYS A 6 -16.00 -6.59 -10.75
N ALA A 7 -14.76 -6.95 -11.06
CA ALA A 7 -13.70 -7.10 -10.07
C ALA A 7 -13.72 -5.80 -9.27
N ILE A 8 -14.30 -5.85 -8.07
CA ILE A 8 -14.18 -4.77 -7.12
C ILE A 8 -12.71 -4.87 -6.77
N ASN A 9 -11.89 -4.12 -7.51
CA ASN A 9 -10.51 -3.89 -7.17
C ASN A 9 -10.61 -3.22 -5.80
N LYS A 10 -10.59 -4.05 -4.74
CA LYS A 10 -10.69 -3.62 -3.36
C LYS A 10 -9.38 -2.90 -3.11
N LYS A 11 -9.29 -1.64 -3.53
CA LYS A 11 -8.12 -0.80 -3.31
C LYS A 11 -7.76 -0.93 -1.84
N ARG A 12 -6.62 -1.54 -1.56
CA ARG A 12 -6.21 -1.91 -0.20
C ARG A 12 -5.55 -0.69 0.42
N LEU A 13 -6.36 0.16 1.04
CA LEU A 13 -5.87 1.35 1.75
C LEU A 13 -5.66 1.02 3.22
N VAL A 14 -4.46 1.28 3.74
CA VAL A 14 -4.12 1.07 5.15
C VAL A 14 -3.47 2.30 5.76
N ARG A 15 -3.50 2.43 7.09
CA ARG A 15 -2.70 3.44 7.79
C ARG A 15 -1.26 2.96 7.92
N TYR A 16 -0.33 3.88 8.22
CA TYR A 16 1.07 3.53 8.42
C TYR A 16 1.30 2.48 9.50
N LYS A 17 0.54 2.52 10.61
CA LYS A 17 0.68 1.55 11.69
C LYS A 17 0.31 0.14 11.22
N ASP A 18 -0.89 0.00 10.65
CA ASP A 18 -1.39 -1.29 10.16
C ASP A 18 -0.52 -1.83 9.03
N GLY A 19 -0.09 -0.97 8.10
CA GLY A 19 0.82 -1.34 7.02
C GLY A 19 2.19 -1.79 7.53
N ALA A 20 2.79 -1.06 8.47
CA ALA A 20 4.06 -1.46 9.08
C ALA A 20 3.96 -2.85 9.76
N GLU A 21 2.86 -3.11 10.47
CA GLU A 21 2.58 -4.42 11.07
C GLU A 21 2.38 -5.52 10.01
N MET A 22 1.63 -5.26 8.93
CA MET A 22 1.38 -6.25 7.85
C MET A 22 2.67 -6.75 7.18
N TYR A 23 3.63 -5.85 6.93
CA TYR A 23 4.89 -6.20 6.29
C TYR A 23 6.00 -6.51 7.30
N SER A 24 5.66 -6.64 8.59
CA SER A 24 6.61 -6.93 9.68
C SER A 24 7.84 -6.00 9.67
N MET A 25 7.63 -4.71 9.42
CA MET A 25 8.72 -3.72 9.29
C MET A 25 8.51 -2.50 10.20
N GLY A 26 9.60 -1.79 10.49
CA GLY A 26 9.53 -0.59 11.33
C GLY A 26 8.70 0.53 10.69
N MET A 27 7.90 1.23 11.49
CA MET A 27 6.99 2.29 11.02
C MET A 27 7.70 3.36 10.19
N ASN A 28 8.88 3.82 10.63
CA ASN A 28 9.66 4.82 9.89
C ASN A 28 10.08 4.30 8.51
N LYS A 29 10.48 3.02 8.42
CA LYS A 29 10.91 2.41 7.16
C LYS A 29 9.72 2.23 6.22
N PHE A 30 8.59 1.74 6.72
CA PHE A 30 7.35 1.63 5.96
C PHE A 30 6.91 2.99 5.42
N GLN A 31 6.94 4.04 6.25
CA GLN A 31 6.59 5.39 5.83
C GLN A 31 7.51 5.93 4.74
N THR A 32 8.84 5.73 4.85
CA THR A 32 9.79 6.14 3.82
C THR A 32 9.53 5.40 2.51
N LEU A 33 9.41 4.07 2.55
CA LEU A 33 9.13 3.27 1.35
C LEU A 33 7.79 3.65 0.71
N ALA A 34 6.75 3.93 1.50
CA ALA A 34 5.44 4.33 0.98
C ALA A 34 5.44 5.72 0.36
N LYS A 35 6.35 6.60 0.77
CA LYS A 35 6.58 7.89 0.12
C LYS A 35 7.37 7.71 -1.18
N ASP A 36 8.44 6.92 -1.13
CA ASP A 36 9.30 6.64 -2.29
C ASP A 36 8.53 5.91 -3.41
N ALA A 37 7.61 5.01 -3.03
CA ALA A 37 6.70 4.32 -3.94
C ALA A 37 5.63 5.23 -4.57
N GLY A 38 5.44 6.46 -4.08
CA GLY A 38 4.29 7.30 -4.45
C GLY A 38 2.93 6.75 -4.00
N ALA A 39 2.92 5.78 -3.07
CA ALA A 39 1.73 5.09 -2.58
C ALA A 39 0.97 5.86 -1.48
N THR A 40 1.47 7.02 -1.05
CA THR A 40 0.90 7.79 0.06
C THR A 40 -0.22 8.72 -0.38
N LEU A 41 -1.40 8.56 0.22
CA LEU A 41 -2.58 9.41 0.04
C LEU A 41 -2.79 10.26 1.30
N LYS A 42 -2.71 11.59 1.16
CA LYS A 42 -2.92 12.54 2.25
C LYS A 42 -4.26 13.26 2.08
N ILE A 43 -5.14 13.12 3.08
CA ILE A 43 -6.45 13.78 3.15
C ILE A 43 -6.49 14.54 4.47
N ASP A 44 -6.34 15.86 4.44
CA ASP A 44 -6.20 16.71 5.63
C ASP A 44 -5.11 16.21 6.60
N ARG A 45 -5.52 15.65 7.75
CA ARG A 45 -4.67 15.08 8.80
C ARG A 45 -4.60 13.55 8.75
N LEU A 46 -5.29 12.92 7.80
CA LEU A 46 -5.30 11.49 7.56
C LEU A 46 -4.26 11.13 6.50
N VAL A 47 -3.49 10.07 6.77
CA VAL A 47 -2.59 9.47 5.78
C VAL A 47 -2.96 8.00 5.61
N LEU A 48 -3.15 7.62 4.35
CA LEU A 48 -3.37 6.25 3.90
C LEU A 48 -2.26 5.84 2.93
N VAL A 49 -2.01 4.56 2.84
CA VAL A 49 -1.07 3.96 1.88
C VAL A 49 -1.86 3.01 1.00
N ASP A 50 -1.72 3.18 -0.32
CA ASP A 50 -2.23 2.25 -1.32
C ASP A 50 -1.27 1.05 -1.44
N LEU A 51 -1.71 -0.10 -0.94
CA LEU A 51 -0.87 -1.29 -0.93
C LEU A 51 -0.63 -1.85 -2.33
N ASP A 52 -1.51 -1.61 -3.30
CA ASP A 52 -1.32 -2.14 -4.65
C ASP A 52 -0.08 -1.49 -5.31
N VAL A 53 0.04 -0.16 -5.16
CA VAL A 53 1.20 0.61 -5.63
C VAL A 53 2.45 0.28 -4.81
N PHE A 54 2.29 0.08 -3.50
CA PHE A 54 3.39 -0.26 -2.61
C PHE A 54 3.99 -1.63 -2.91
N ASP A 55 3.15 -2.65 -3.16
CA ASP A 55 3.59 -4.01 -3.51
C ASP A 55 4.36 -4.02 -4.83
N GLU A 56 3.87 -3.29 -5.85
CA GLU A 56 4.58 -3.13 -7.13
C GLU A 56 5.98 -2.51 -6.94
N TYR A 57 6.08 -1.51 -6.06
CA TYR A 57 7.37 -0.91 -5.71
C TYR A 57 8.30 -1.89 -4.99
N LEU A 58 7.80 -2.73 -4.09
CA LEU A 58 8.63 -3.71 -3.38
C LEU A 58 9.19 -4.79 -4.30
N GLU A 59 8.43 -5.23 -5.32
CA GLU A 59 8.92 -6.20 -6.31
C GLU A 59 10.17 -5.67 -7.07
N SER A 60 10.35 -4.35 -7.18
CA SER A 60 11.57 -3.77 -7.78
C SER A 60 12.85 -4.04 -6.97
N PHE A 61 12.74 -4.30 -5.66
CA PHE A 61 13.88 -4.64 -4.80
C PHE A 61 14.19 -6.13 -4.74
N ARG A 62 13.44 -6.96 -5.48
CA ARG A 62 13.60 -8.41 -5.46
C ARG A 62 14.96 -8.82 -6.02
N VAL A 63 15.82 -9.34 -5.16
CA VAL A 63 17.11 -9.94 -5.54
C VAL A 63 16.86 -11.29 -6.21
N ARG A 64 17.56 -11.57 -7.31
CA ARG A 64 17.51 -12.84 -8.04
C ARG A 64 18.71 -13.72 -7.71
#